data_AF-A0AAD8D297-F1
#
_entry.id   AF-A0AAD8D297-F1
#
_cell.length_a   1.000
_cell.length_b   1.000
_cell.length_c   1.000
_cell.angle_alpha   90.00
_cell.angle_beta   90.00
_cell.angle_gamma   90.00
#
_symmetry.space_group_name_H-M   'P 1'
#
loop_
_entity.id
_entity.type
_entity.pdbx_description
1 polymer ?
#
loop_
_entity_poly.entity_id
_entity_poly.type
_entity_poly.pdbx_seq_one_letter_code
_entity_poly.pdbx_strand_id
1 'polypeptide(L)'
;MCRNVFFSSLFFSVLKSEQQRRSITLSLPTEFIHNNIAFLQVKNKICIAGWRMWEDQYLEDTLHVGDEVCQLNNMIPQNIDHLKLFSKQYAKEMSSLEIRLLPEASVFTCVRTDCREDWGIHLDGPKIRYITPGSSASQCGLDCPMAVTTESTVPWCITEINFKPVSLIQEDKRSTQRLLKRMDDGTKLYLVLQPLDFVCEMSRKLKMMADWEQYDADVCVTDGLVYISYLKAGLETKW
;
A
#
# COMPACT_ATOMS: atom_id res chain seq x y z
N MET A 1 25.58 -0.81 7.66
CA MET A 1 24.86 -1.73 6.74
C MET A 1 23.92 -2.73 7.43
N CYS A 2 24.10 -3.09 8.71
CA CYS A 2 23.26 -4.10 9.38
C CYS A 2 21.97 -3.60 10.07
N ARG A 3 21.64 -2.30 10.03
CA ARG A 3 20.47 -1.74 10.74
C ARG A 3 19.13 -1.94 9.99
N ASN A 4 19.13 -1.94 8.66
CA ASN A 4 17.89 -2.02 7.86
C ASN A 4 17.29 -3.44 7.78
N VAL A 5 18.14 -4.47 7.74
CA VAL A 5 17.67 -5.87 7.58
C VAL A 5 16.90 -6.36 8.82
N PHE A 6 17.37 -6.03 10.03
CA PHE A 6 16.67 -6.38 11.28
C PHE A 6 15.33 -5.64 11.43
N PHE A 7 15.26 -4.38 10.99
CA PHE A 7 14.03 -3.59 11.02
C PHE A 7 12.96 -4.19 10.10
N SER A 8 13.33 -4.58 8.86
CA SER A 8 12.38 -5.13 7.87
C SER A 8 11.69 -6.43 8.32
N SER A 9 12.42 -7.37 8.94
CA SER A 9 11.85 -8.65 9.37
C SER A 9 10.94 -8.51 10.60
N LEU A 10 11.27 -7.56 11.49
CA LEU A 10 10.44 -7.27 12.65
C LEU A 10 9.12 -6.64 12.20
N PHE A 11 9.20 -5.64 11.32
CA PHE A 11 8.03 -4.94 10.80
C PHE A 11 7.07 -5.90 10.07
N PHE A 12 7.59 -6.81 9.25
CA PHE A 12 6.74 -7.79 8.59
C PHE A 12 6.07 -8.78 9.55
N SER A 13 6.81 -9.23 10.57
CA SER A 13 6.26 -10.12 11.59
C SER A 13 5.14 -9.42 12.37
N VAL A 14 5.31 -8.11 12.62
CA VAL A 14 4.28 -7.25 13.19
C VAL A 14 3.08 -7.17 12.23
N LEU A 15 3.28 -6.81 10.96
CA LEU A 15 2.19 -6.71 9.98
C LEU A 15 1.38 -8.01 9.85
N LYS A 16 2.04 -9.18 9.75
CA LYS A 16 1.34 -10.48 9.75
C LYS A 16 0.56 -10.74 11.03
N SER A 17 1.13 -10.38 12.19
CA SER A 17 0.44 -10.51 13.46
C SER A 17 -0.73 -9.54 13.59
N GLU A 18 -0.63 -8.36 13.00
CA GLU A 18 -1.63 -7.30 13.03
C GLU A 18 -2.77 -7.54 12.04
N GLN A 19 -2.49 -8.16 10.89
CA GLN A 19 -3.51 -8.66 9.98
C GLN A 19 -4.38 -9.75 10.66
N GLN A 20 -3.81 -10.50 11.61
CA GLN A 20 -4.57 -11.47 12.43
C GLN A 20 -5.37 -10.80 13.56
N ARG A 21 -5.11 -9.53 13.90
CA ARG A 21 -5.92 -8.76 14.84
C ARG A 21 -7.22 -8.32 14.18
N ARG A 22 -8.25 -8.04 14.99
CA ARG A 22 -9.53 -7.51 14.49
C ARG A 22 -9.38 -6.11 13.87
N SER A 23 -8.51 -5.30 14.47
CA SER A 23 -8.20 -3.92 14.11
C SER A 23 -7.01 -3.38 14.93
N ILE A 24 -6.45 -2.25 14.49
CA ILE A 24 -5.49 -1.41 15.22
C ILE A 24 -6.01 0.02 15.29
N THR A 25 -5.57 0.80 16.28
CA THR A 25 -5.94 2.22 16.41
C THR A 25 -4.73 3.11 16.16
N LEU A 26 -4.87 4.02 15.19
CA LEU A 26 -3.89 5.04 14.86
C LEU A 26 -4.33 6.38 15.45
N SER A 27 -3.40 7.14 16.02
CA SER A 27 -3.63 8.51 16.45
C SER A 27 -3.01 9.45 15.43
N LEU A 28 -3.83 10.07 14.59
CA LEU A 28 -3.38 10.94 13.49
C LEU A 28 -3.97 12.34 13.61
N PRO A 29 -3.32 13.38 13.06
CA PRO A 29 -3.91 14.69 12.95
C PRO A 29 -5.27 14.64 12.24
N THR A 30 -6.27 15.28 12.83
CA THR A 30 -7.64 15.32 12.28
C THR A 30 -7.66 15.92 10.87
N GLU A 31 -6.82 16.93 10.63
CA GLU A 31 -6.67 17.56 9.33
C GLU A 31 -6.09 16.59 8.28
N PHE A 32 -5.07 15.81 8.66
CA PHE A 32 -4.48 14.81 7.78
C PHE A 32 -5.50 13.76 7.35
N ILE A 33 -6.27 13.22 8.30
CA ILE A 33 -7.36 12.27 7.98
C ILE A 33 -8.34 12.90 7.00
N HIS A 34 -8.74 14.16 7.19
CA HIS A 34 -9.76 14.79 6.37
C HIS A 34 -9.29 15.17 4.96
N ASN A 35 -8.05 15.67 4.81
CA ASN A 35 -7.57 16.30 3.58
C ASN A 35 -6.61 15.42 2.77
N ASN A 36 -5.89 14.52 3.44
CA ASN A 36 -4.71 13.87 2.86
C ASN A 36 -4.87 12.37 2.67
N ILE A 37 -5.88 11.71 3.25
CA ILE A 37 -6.16 10.30 2.98
C ILE A 37 -7.26 10.17 1.91
N ALA A 38 -7.00 9.38 0.87
CA ALA A 38 -8.02 8.99 -0.10
C ALA A 38 -8.84 7.81 0.44
N PHE A 39 -10.06 8.09 0.90
CA PHE A 39 -11.03 7.07 1.28
C PHE A 39 -11.96 6.73 0.12
N LEU A 40 -12.13 5.44 -0.14
CA LEU A 40 -13.05 4.91 -1.15
C LEU A 40 -14.04 3.94 -0.53
N GLN A 41 -15.31 4.02 -0.91
CA GLN A 41 -16.27 2.98 -0.59
C GLN A 41 -16.03 1.84 -1.58
N VAL A 42 -15.63 0.66 -1.15
CA VAL A 42 -15.46 -0.54 -1.99
C VAL A 42 -16.23 -1.69 -1.38
N LYS A 43 -17.11 -2.31 -2.16
CA LYS A 43 -18.17 -3.19 -1.63
C LYS A 43 -18.89 -2.49 -0.46
N ASN A 44 -19.00 -3.14 0.70
CA ASN A 44 -19.62 -2.59 1.91
C ASN A 44 -18.60 -2.01 2.91
N LYS A 45 -17.39 -1.67 2.46
CA LYS A 45 -16.28 -1.20 3.29
C LYS A 45 -15.79 0.17 2.86
N ILE A 46 -15.23 0.94 3.79
CA ILE A 46 -14.46 2.15 3.48
C ILE A 46 -12.99 1.77 3.51
N CYS A 47 -12.32 1.88 2.37
CA CYS A 47 -10.93 1.48 2.19
C CYS A 47 -10.03 2.71 1.96
N ILE A 48 -8.79 2.60 2.41
CA ILE A 48 -7.73 3.57 2.13
C ILE A 48 -7.14 3.23 0.75
N ALA A 49 -7.16 4.19 -0.18
CA ALA A 49 -6.64 4.02 -1.53
C ALA A 49 -5.25 4.64 -1.73
N GLY A 50 -4.82 5.45 -0.77
CA GLY A 50 -3.55 6.17 -0.80
C GLY A 50 -3.64 7.45 0.02
N TRP A 51 -2.55 8.21 0.05
CA TRP A 51 -2.45 9.44 0.83
C TRP A 51 -1.48 10.43 0.18
N ARG A 52 -1.69 11.71 0.46
CA ARG A 52 -0.75 12.79 0.12
C ARG A 52 0.38 12.80 1.15
N MET A 53 1.58 13.20 0.74
CA MET A 53 2.63 13.52 1.71
C MET A 53 2.16 14.61 2.69
N TRP A 54 2.55 14.47 3.96
CA TRP A 54 2.19 15.39 5.02
C TRP A 54 3.38 15.64 5.92
N GLU A 55 3.80 16.90 6.04
CA GLU A 55 4.75 17.40 7.06
C GLU A 55 5.95 16.47 7.33
N ASP A 56 6.63 15.99 6.29
CA ASP A 56 7.78 15.06 6.37
C ASP A 56 7.52 13.74 7.12
N GLN A 57 6.25 13.39 7.38
CA GLN A 57 5.86 12.14 8.01
C GLN A 57 5.80 11.00 6.99
N TYR A 58 6.65 10.00 7.20
CA TYR A 58 6.62 8.76 6.45
C TYR A 58 5.52 7.85 7.03
N LEU A 59 4.46 7.63 6.25
CA LEU A 59 3.33 6.76 6.62
C LEU A 59 3.39 5.39 5.94
N GLU A 60 4.45 5.12 5.17
CA GLU A 60 4.67 3.84 4.46
C GLU A 60 4.69 2.64 5.42
N ASP A 61 5.05 2.88 6.68
CA ASP A 61 5.08 1.88 7.76
C ASP A 61 3.82 1.89 8.64
N THR A 62 2.77 2.61 8.27
CA THR A 62 1.57 2.81 9.13
C THR A 62 0.26 2.63 8.40
N LEU A 63 0.18 3.10 7.16
CA LEU A 63 -1.00 2.96 6.31
C LEU A 63 -0.64 2.09 5.11
N HIS A 64 -1.55 1.20 4.76
CA HIS A 64 -1.42 0.35 3.58
C HIS A 64 -2.58 0.58 2.63
N VAL A 65 -2.30 0.41 1.34
CA VAL A 65 -3.35 0.49 0.32
C VAL A 65 -4.30 -0.70 0.46
N GLY A 66 -5.57 -0.40 0.68
CA GLY A 66 -6.63 -1.37 0.93
C GLY A 66 -6.92 -1.67 2.39
N ASP A 67 -6.29 -0.95 3.34
CA ASP A 67 -6.73 -0.95 4.74
C ASP A 67 -8.20 -0.53 4.85
N GLU A 68 -8.95 -1.17 5.75
CA GLU A 68 -10.36 -0.90 5.97
C GLU A 68 -10.54 0.00 7.20
N VAL A 69 -11.28 1.10 7.07
CA VAL A 69 -11.66 1.96 8.19
C VAL A 69 -12.81 1.32 8.96
N CYS A 70 -12.55 1.00 10.22
CA CYS A 70 -13.54 0.45 11.15
C CYS A 70 -14.26 1.56 11.91
N GLN A 71 -13.50 2.51 12.48
CA GLN A 71 -14.04 3.60 13.30
C GLN A 71 -13.22 4.88 13.16
N LEU A 72 -13.87 6.02 13.40
CA LEU A 72 -13.23 7.31 13.62
C LEU A 72 -13.78 7.90 14.91
N ASN A 73 -12.91 8.17 15.88
CA ASN A 73 -13.27 8.76 17.18
C ASN A 73 -14.41 8.00 17.90
N ASN A 74 -14.32 6.67 17.93
CA ASN A 74 -15.34 5.75 18.47
C ASN A 74 -16.70 5.78 17.74
N MET A 75 -16.75 6.33 16.53
CA MET A 75 -17.94 6.33 15.67
C MET A 75 -17.72 5.44 14.46
N ILE A 76 -18.73 4.65 14.09
CA ILE A 76 -18.65 3.71 12.96
C ILE A 76 -19.22 4.40 11.70
N PRO A 77 -18.38 4.85 10.76
CA PRO A 77 -18.86 5.47 9.52
C PRO A 77 -19.57 4.43 8.65
N GLN A 78 -20.73 4.78 8.10
CA GLN A 78 -21.47 3.91 7.17
C GLN A 78 -21.12 4.18 5.70
N ASN A 79 -20.55 5.35 5.43
CA ASN A 79 -20.10 5.81 4.13
C ASN A 79 -19.05 6.93 4.33
N ILE A 80 -18.44 7.37 3.22
CA ILE A 80 -17.41 8.42 3.24
C ILE A 80 -17.95 9.74 3.81
N ASP A 81 -19.22 10.08 3.58
CA ASP A 81 -19.80 11.34 4.06
C ASP A 81 -19.92 11.34 5.59
N HIS A 82 -20.28 10.20 6.20
CA HIS A 82 -20.25 10.03 7.65
C HIS A 82 -18.81 10.19 8.18
N LEU A 83 -17.82 9.58 7.52
CA LEU A 83 -16.42 9.71 7.92
C LEU A 83 -15.97 11.17 7.92
N LYS A 84 -16.30 11.94 6.87
CA LYS A 84 -16.00 13.38 6.76
C LYS A 84 -16.76 14.22 7.78
N LEU A 85 -18.00 13.86 8.10
CA LEU A 85 -18.79 14.54 9.12
C LEU A 85 -18.16 14.33 10.51
N PHE A 86 -17.78 13.09 10.82
CA PHE A 86 -17.17 12.71 12.09
C PHE A 86 -15.83 13.41 12.34
N SER A 87 -15.00 13.56 11.30
CA SER A 87 -13.75 14.31 11.44
C SER A 87 -13.99 15.79 11.70
N LYS A 88 -14.98 16.41 11.05
CA LYS A 88 -15.31 17.84 11.21
C LYS A 88 -15.93 18.17 12.57
N GLN A 89 -16.76 17.27 13.10
CA GLN A 89 -17.42 17.47 14.40
C GLN A 89 -16.44 17.30 15.57
N TYR A 90 -15.31 16.65 15.34
CA TYR A 90 -14.31 16.42 16.37
C TYR A 90 -13.41 17.65 16.50
N ALA A 91 -13.60 18.43 17.56
CA ALA A 91 -12.83 19.67 17.79
C ALA A 91 -11.37 19.46 18.23
N LYS A 92 -10.89 18.21 18.31
CA LYS A 92 -9.51 17.92 18.72
C LYS A 92 -8.57 17.90 17.53
N GLU A 93 -7.34 18.32 17.79
CA GLU A 93 -6.23 18.29 16.84
C GLU A 93 -5.88 16.86 16.39
N MET A 94 -5.96 15.89 17.30
CA MET A 94 -5.70 14.48 17.03
C MET A 94 -7.00 13.66 17.08
N SER A 95 -7.16 12.77 16.10
CA SER A 95 -8.27 11.83 16.00
C SER A 95 -7.77 10.39 16.04
N SER A 96 -8.57 9.50 16.64
CA SER A 96 -8.31 8.06 16.68
C SER A 96 -8.98 7.40 15.47
N LEU A 97 -8.18 6.88 14.53
CA LEU A 97 -8.63 6.12 13.38
C LEU A 97 -8.41 4.63 13.65
N GLU A 98 -9.48 3.86 13.79
CA GLU A 98 -9.39 2.41 13.92
C GLU A 98 -9.47 1.78 12.54
N ILE A 99 -8.46 0.99 12.18
CA ILE A 99 -8.37 0.31 10.88
C ILE A 99 -8.17 -1.19 11.04
N ARG A 100 -8.68 -1.97 10.09
CA ARG A 100 -8.30 -3.36 9.88
C ARG A 100 -7.28 -3.41 8.76
N LEU A 101 -6.09 -3.91 9.08
CA LEU A 101 -4.97 -3.95 8.13
C LEU A 101 -5.24 -4.96 7.04
N LEU A 102 -5.16 -4.50 5.78
CA LEU A 102 -5.10 -5.33 4.58
C LEU A 102 -6.05 -6.56 4.58
N PRO A 103 -7.36 -6.39 4.84
CA PRO A 103 -8.27 -7.52 5.04
C PRO A 103 -8.46 -8.39 3.80
N GLU A 104 -8.29 -7.81 2.62
CA GLU A 104 -8.39 -8.52 1.34
C GLU A 104 -7.03 -9.04 0.86
N ALA A 105 -5.93 -8.79 1.57
CA ALA A 105 -4.60 -9.10 1.09
C ALA A 105 -4.05 -10.45 1.61
N SER A 106 -3.09 -10.99 0.86
CA SER A 106 -2.21 -12.06 1.33
C SER A 106 -0.78 -11.56 1.35
N VAL A 107 -0.08 -11.83 2.47
CA VAL A 107 1.23 -11.26 2.76
C VAL A 107 2.30 -12.35 2.75
N PHE A 108 3.32 -12.22 1.91
CA PHE A 108 4.35 -13.24 1.69
C PHE A 108 5.75 -12.74 2.07
N THR A 109 6.55 -13.66 2.64
CA THR A 109 8.00 -13.47 2.81
C THR A 109 8.69 -14.55 2.02
N CYS A 110 9.43 -14.16 0.99
CA CYS A 110 10.17 -15.09 0.17
C CYS A 110 11.65 -14.88 0.42
N VAL A 111 12.37 -16.00 0.52
CA VAL A 111 13.79 -16.03 0.88
C VAL A 111 14.51 -16.82 -0.20
N ARG A 112 15.64 -16.29 -0.67
CA ARG A 112 16.54 -16.98 -1.60
C ARG A 112 17.94 -17.03 -1.02
N THR A 113 18.69 -18.06 -1.42
CA THR A 113 20.05 -18.32 -0.90
C THR A 113 21.11 -17.46 -1.59
N ASP A 114 20.89 -17.12 -2.85
CA ASP A 114 21.78 -16.26 -3.64
C ASP A 114 20.97 -15.11 -4.26
N CYS A 115 21.49 -13.88 -4.17
CA CYS A 115 20.85 -12.70 -4.74
C CYS A 115 20.75 -12.68 -6.26
N ARG A 116 21.42 -13.61 -6.94
CA ARG A 116 21.34 -13.83 -8.39
C ARG A 116 20.20 -14.74 -8.80
N GLU A 117 19.66 -15.55 -7.89
CA GLU A 117 18.55 -16.48 -8.18
C GLU A 117 17.27 -15.72 -8.49
N ASP A 118 16.56 -16.07 -9.56
CA ASP A 118 15.27 -15.42 -9.86
C ASP A 118 14.22 -15.78 -8.80
N TRP A 119 13.36 -14.82 -8.41
CA TRP A 119 12.26 -15.09 -7.48
C TRP A 119 11.24 -16.09 -8.03
N GLY A 120 11.21 -16.27 -9.35
CA GLY A 120 10.27 -17.11 -10.10
C GLY A 120 8.89 -16.49 -10.22
N ILE A 121 8.79 -15.15 -10.15
CA ILE A 121 7.53 -14.41 -10.23
C ILE A 121 7.44 -13.74 -11.60
N HIS A 122 6.46 -14.14 -12.41
CA HIS A 122 6.26 -13.61 -13.76
C HIS A 122 5.06 -12.66 -13.77
N LEU A 123 5.30 -11.42 -14.19
CA LEU A 123 4.36 -10.32 -14.09
C LEU A 123 3.89 -9.78 -15.44
N ASP A 124 2.66 -9.26 -15.43
CA ASP A 124 2.10 -8.40 -16.47
C ASP A 124 1.58 -7.11 -15.82
N GLY A 125 2.45 -6.11 -15.70
CA GLY A 125 2.20 -4.97 -14.80
C GLY A 125 2.37 -5.40 -13.34
N PRO A 126 1.48 -4.99 -12.43
CA PRO A 126 1.47 -5.50 -11.05
C PRO A 126 0.82 -6.88 -10.93
N LYS A 127 0.16 -7.39 -11.97
CA LYS A 127 -0.57 -8.66 -11.96
C LYS A 127 0.36 -9.86 -12.13
N ILE A 128 0.20 -10.86 -11.27
CA ILE A 128 0.92 -12.13 -11.34
C ILE A 128 0.29 -13.00 -12.45
N ARG A 129 1.13 -13.44 -13.40
CA ARG A 129 0.72 -14.34 -14.49
C ARG A 129 1.06 -15.78 -14.21
N TYR A 130 2.23 -16.01 -13.63
CA TYR A 130 2.76 -17.34 -13.43
C TYR A 130 3.79 -17.32 -12.31
N ILE A 131 3.84 -18.40 -11.53
CA ILE A 131 4.91 -18.66 -10.60
C ILE A 131 5.65 -19.91 -11.06
N THR A 132 6.98 -19.83 -11.15
CA THR A 132 7.81 -20.98 -11.47
C THR A 132 7.77 -22.01 -10.33
N PRO A 133 7.37 -23.27 -10.57
CA PRO A 133 7.40 -24.32 -9.56
C PRO A 133 8.79 -24.51 -8.95
N GLY A 134 8.86 -24.61 -7.62
CA GLY A 134 10.11 -24.82 -6.89
C GLY A 134 11.00 -23.58 -6.76
N SER A 135 10.60 -22.42 -7.30
CA SER A 135 11.27 -21.14 -7.05
C SER A 135 11.15 -20.68 -5.60
N SER A 136 11.91 -19.65 -5.22
CA SER A 136 11.79 -19.02 -3.89
C SER A 136 10.38 -18.51 -3.60
N ALA A 137 9.65 -18.01 -4.61
CA ALA A 137 8.24 -17.64 -4.46
C ALA A 137 7.34 -18.86 -4.21
N SER A 138 7.52 -19.94 -4.96
CA SER A 138 6.76 -21.17 -4.74
C SER A 138 7.03 -21.77 -3.35
N GLN A 139 8.28 -21.72 -2.88
CA GLN A 139 8.68 -22.24 -1.56
C GLN A 139 8.13 -21.43 -0.37
N CYS A 140 7.83 -20.13 -0.56
CA CYS A 140 7.17 -19.30 0.47
C CYS A 140 5.63 -19.47 0.48
N GLY A 141 5.08 -20.41 -0.28
CA GLY A 141 3.65 -20.70 -0.37
C GLY A 141 2.90 -19.84 -1.41
N LEU A 142 3.61 -19.04 -2.20
CA LEU A 142 3.03 -18.37 -3.37
C LEU A 142 3.15 -19.29 -4.58
N ASP A 143 2.34 -20.35 -4.64
CA ASP A 143 2.36 -21.36 -5.71
C ASP A 143 1.28 -21.11 -6.78
N CYS A 144 0.16 -20.50 -6.39
CA CYS A 144 -0.96 -20.18 -7.26
C CYS A 144 -0.95 -18.68 -7.64
N PRO A 145 -1.00 -18.32 -8.94
CA PRO A 145 -1.12 -16.93 -9.37
C PRO A 145 -2.53 -16.36 -9.18
N MET A 146 -3.49 -17.15 -8.69
CA MET A 146 -4.89 -16.78 -8.55
C MET A 146 -5.28 -16.60 -7.08
N ALA A 147 -5.96 -15.50 -6.79
CA ALA A 147 -6.72 -15.26 -5.59
C ALA A 147 -8.11 -15.89 -5.71
N VAL A 148 -8.53 -16.60 -4.66
CA VAL A 148 -9.91 -17.08 -4.52
C VAL A 148 -10.61 -16.14 -3.54
N THR A 149 -11.59 -15.39 -4.03
CA THR A 149 -12.46 -14.54 -3.22
C THR A 149 -13.80 -15.24 -2.98
N THR A 150 -14.69 -14.62 -2.21
CA THR A 150 -16.06 -15.13 -2.01
C THR A 150 -16.91 -15.11 -3.30
N GLU A 151 -16.55 -14.27 -4.27
CA GLU A 151 -17.36 -13.97 -5.45
C GLU A 151 -16.73 -14.51 -6.74
N SER A 152 -15.41 -14.65 -6.77
CA SER A 152 -14.64 -14.84 -7.99
C SER A 152 -13.31 -15.56 -7.74
N THR A 153 -12.72 -16.11 -8.80
CA THR A 153 -11.30 -16.48 -8.82
C THR A 153 -10.60 -15.59 -9.82
N VAL A 154 -9.72 -14.71 -9.33
CA VAL A 154 -9.05 -13.67 -10.12
C VAL A 154 -7.55 -13.71 -9.89
N PRO A 155 -6.71 -13.18 -10.80
CA PRO A 155 -5.27 -13.13 -10.55
C PRO A 155 -4.92 -12.33 -9.29
N TRP A 156 -3.81 -12.67 -8.64
CA TRP A 156 -3.17 -11.82 -7.64
C TRP A 156 -2.55 -10.59 -8.31
N CYS A 157 -2.64 -9.46 -7.62
CA CYS A 157 -1.98 -8.21 -7.97
C CYS A 157 -1.05 -7.79 -6.84
N ILE A 158 0.20 -7.47 -7.16
CA ILE A 158 1.15 -6.91 -6.18
C ILE A 158 0.75 -5.47 -5.90
N THR A 159 0.49 -5.15 -4.64
CA THR A 159 0.19 -3.78 -4.20
C THR A 159 1.27 -3.20 -3.30
N GLU A 160 2.15 -4.03 -2.72
CA GLU A 160 3.36 -3.55 -2.04
C GLU A 160 4.55 -4.51 -2.23
N ILE A 161 5.75 -3.94 -2.35
CA ILE A 161 7.02 -4.66 -2.41
C ILE A 161 7.95 -4.04 -1.37
N ASN A 162 8.40 -4.82 -0.38
CA ASN A 162 9.31 -4.35 0.68
C ASN A 162 8.83 -3.04 1.33
N PHE A 163 7.55 -3.00 1.72
CA PHE A 163 6.87 -1.86 2.38
C PHE A 163 6.72 -0.63 1.49
N LYS A 164 7.00 -0.76 0.19
CA LYS A 164 6.77 0.30 -0.78
C LYS A 164 5.50 -0.01 -1.57
N PRO A 165 4.49 0.86 -1.52
CA PRO A 165 3.30 0.70 -2.33
C PRO A 165 3.64 0.74 -3.81
N VAL A 166 2.92 -0.06 -4.58
CA VAL A 166 2.92 -0.05 -6.05
C VAL A 166 1.70 0.71 -6.51
N SER A 167 1.84 1.52 -7.56
CA SER A 167 0.73 2.34 -8.04
C SER A 167 -0.50 1.51 -8.37
N LEU A 168 -1.66 1.96 -7.91
CA LEU A 168 -2.94 1.37 -8.30
C LEU A 168 -3.36 1.77 -9.72
N ILE A 169 -2.75 2.82 -10.28
CA ILE A 169 -3.22 3.48 -11.50
C ILE A 169 -2.22 3.31 -12.64
N GLN A 170 -0.93 3.46 -12.33
CA GLN A 170 0.14 3.24 -13.28
C GLN A 170 0.38 1.74 -13.39
N GLU A 171 -0.19 1.13 -14.43
CA GLU A 171 0.15 -0.23 -14.84
C GLU A 171 1.58 -0.30 -15.46
N ASP A 172 2.52 0.52 -15.00
CA ASP A 172 3.86 0.54 -15.56
C ASP A 172 4.58 -0.76 -15.15
N LYS A 173 4.65 -1.69 -16.11
CA LYS A 173 5.40 -2.94 -15.97
C LYS A 173 6.83 -2.70 -15.47
N ARG A 174 7.40 -1.51 -15.74
CA ARG A 174 8.75 -1.16 -15.33
C ARG A 174 8.83 -0.79 -13.85
N SER A 175 7.83 -0.18 -13.22
CA SER A 175 7.91 0.21 -11.81
C SER A 175 7.94 -1.03 -10.90
N THR A 176 6.96 -1.92 -11.04
CA THR A 176 6.89 -3.17 -10.25
C THR A 176 8.13 -4.05 -10.47
N GLN A 177 8.57 -4.22 -11.72
CA GLN A 177 9.78 -5.01 -12.02
C GLN A 177 11.06 -4.34 -11.51
N ARG A 178 11.15 -3.00 -11.51
CA ARG A 178 12.29 -2.27 -10.92
C ARG A 178 12.32 -2.45 -9.41
N LEU A 179 11.18 -2.34 -8.74
CA LEU A 179 11.07 -2.51 -7.29
C LEU A 179 11.44 -3.96 -6.87
N LEU A 180 11.00 -4.97 -7.61
CA LEU A 180 11.42 -6.36 -7.39
C LEU A 180 12.93 -6.58 -7.52
N LYS A 181 13.61 -5.77 -8.35
CA LYS A 181 15.07 -5.88 -8.58
C LYS A 181 15.89 -4.99 -7.64
N ARG A 182 15.32 -3.90 -7.12
CA ARG A 182 15.98 -2.99 -6.18
C ARG A 182 15.81 -3.50 -4.75
N MET A 183 16.75 -4.35 -4.32
CA MET A 183 16.78 -4.87 -2.95
C MET A 183 18.16 -4.71 -2.34
N ASP A 184 18.22 -4.10 -1.16
CA ASP A 184 19.49 -3.80 -0.46
C ASP A 184 20.21 -5.07 0.04
N ASP A 185 19.46 -6.09 0.49
CA ASP A 185 20.02 -7.38 0.92
C ASP A 185 20.00 -8.45 -0.18
N GLY A 186 19.20 -8.21 -1.24
CA GLY A 186 18.97 -9.10 -2.35
C GLY A 186 18.55 -10.52 -1.99
N THR A 187 18.16 -10.86 -0.76
CA THR A 187 17.90 -12.25 -0.34
C THR A 187 16.56 -12.43 0.34
N LYS A 188 15.91 -11.33 0.75
CA LYS A 188 14.54 -11.34 1.27
C LYS A 188 13.64 -10.44 0.43
N LEU A 189 12.43 -10.92 0.21
CA LEU A 189 11.37 -10.21 -0.48
C LEU A 189 10.09 -10.26 0.35
N TYR A 190 9.52 -9.10 0.62
CA TYR A 190 8.22 -8.95 1.25
C TYR A 190 7.21 -8.50 0.21
N LEU A 191 6.08 -9.19 0.13
CA LEU A 191 5.01 -8.89 -0.84
C LEU A 191 3.67 -8.76 -0.13
N VAL A 192 2.91 -7.75 -0.52
CA VAL A 192 1.47 -7.67 -0.27
C VAL A 192 0.76 -7.89 -1.61
N LEU A 193 -0.09 -8.92 -1.65
CA LEU A 193 -0.88 -9.27 -2.82
C LEU A 193 -2.36 -9.06 -2.52
N GLN A 194 -3.10 -8.43 -3.44
CA GLN A 194 -4.55 -8.24 -3.35
C GLN A 194 -5.25 -8.79 -4.61
N PRO A 195 -6.52 -9.22 -4.52
CA PRO A 195 -7.28 -9.71 -5.67
C PRO A 195 -7.41 -8.63 -6.74
N LEU A 196 -7.24 -9.02 -8.02
CA LEU A 196 -7.25 -8.07 -9.13
C LEU A 196 -8.57 -7.28 -9.24
N ASP A 197 -9.71 -7.90 -8.99
CA ASP A 197 -11.01 -7.23 -9.05
C ASP A 197 -11.15 -6.11 -8.00
N PHE A 198 -10.71 -6.37 -6.77
CA PHE A 198 -10.61 -5.37 -5.70
C PHE A 198 -9.70 -4.21 -6.10
N VAL A 199 -8.50 -4.50 -6.61
CA VAL A 199 -7.55 -3.49 -7.08
C VAL A 199 -8.12 -2.66 -8.24
N CYS A 200 -8.78 -3.30 -9.20
CA CYS A 200 -9.44 -2.61 -10.31
C CYS A 200 -10.59 -1.70 -9.84
N GLU A 201 -11.39 -2.13 -8.85
CA GLU A 201 -12.45 -1.31 -8.29
C GLU A 201 -11.88 -0.07 -7.57
N MET A 202 -10.85 -0.27 -6.75
CA MET A 202 -10.11 0.80 -6.06
C MET A 202 -9.53 1.80 -7.07
N SER A 203 -8.78 1.32 -8.07
CA SER A 203 -8.17 2.14 -9.12
C SER A 203 -9.20 2.96 -9.88
N ARG A 204 -10.32 2.34 -10.29
CA ARG A 204 -11.41 3.01 -11.00
C ARG A 204 -12.03 4.13 -10.15
N LYS A 205 -12.27 3.87 -8.87
CA LYS A 205 -12.89 4.84 -7.95
C LYS A 205 -11.92 5.97 -7.58
N LEU A 206 -10.62 5.67 -7.42
CA LEU A 206 -9.58 6.67 -7.19
C LEU A 206 -9.51 7.67 -8.35
N LYS A 207 -9.51 7.19 -9.60
CA LYS A 207 -9.54 8.03 -10.81
C LYS A 207 -10.77 8.95 -10.94
N MET A 208 -11.84 8.70 -10.17
CA MET A 208 -13.03 9.56 -10.14
C MET A 208 -12.88 10.73 -9.14
N MET A 209 -11.88 10.69 -8.26
CA MET A 209 -11.58 11.79 -7.35
C MET A 209 -10.89 12.93 -8.11
N ALA A 210 -11.19 14.16 -7.72
CA ALA A 210 -10.37 15.29 -8.13
C ALA A 210 -8.95 15.15 -7.53
N ASP A 211 -7.94 15.54 -8.27
CA ASP A 211 -6.52 15.49 -7.86
C ASP A 211 -6.05 14.08 -7.43
N TRP A 212 -6.59 13.02 -8.06
CA TRP A 212 -6.28 11.64 -7.72
C TRP A 212 -4.77 11.34 -7.78
N GLU A 213 -4.04 12.03 -8.66
CA GLU A 213 -2.60 11.88 -8.86
C GLU A 213 -1.80 12.14 -7.57
N GLN A 214 -2.32 13.01 -6.71
CA GLN A 214 -1.66 13.37 -5.45
C GLN A 214 -1.80 12.28 -4.37
N TYR A 215 -2.72 11.35 -4.56
CA TYR A 215 -2.98 10.25 -3.63
C TYR A 215 -2.35 8.93 -4.09
N ASP A 216 -1.79 8.87 -5.30
CA ASP A 216 -1.16 7.65 -5.80
C ASP A 216 0.08 7.32 -4.97
N ALA A 217 0.01 6.26 -4.18
CA ALA A 217 0.98 5.95 -3.15
C ALA A 217 2.40 5.67 -3.71
N ASP A 218 2.52 5.25 -4.98
CA ASP A 218 3.81 5.07 -5.68
C ASP A 218 4.53 6.41 -5.92
N VAL A 219 3.76 7.50 -6.10
CA VAL A 219 4.31 8.85 -6.35
C VAL A 219 5.12 9.35 -5.15
N CYS A 220 4.75 8.92 -3.93
CA CYS A 220 5.50 9.23 -2.71
C CYS A 220 6.88 8.55 -2.68
N VAL A 221 7.03 7.42 -3.37
CA VAL A 221 8.25 6.60 -3.36
C VAL A 221 9.18 6.94 -4.51
N THR A 222 8.64 7.48 -5.62
CA THR A 222 9.44 7.66 -6.82
C THR A 222 10.57 8.67 -6.67
N ASP A 223 10.56 9.62 -5.73
CA ASP A 223 11.50 10.73 -5.82
C ASP A 223 11.96 11.44 -4.54
N GLY A 224 12.99 10.87 -3.93
CA GLY A 224 14.06 11.68 -3.32
C GLY A 224 14.87 12.51 -4.34
N LEU A 225 14.55 12.45 -5.66
CA LEU A 225 15.29 13.14 -6.72
C LEU A 225 14.43 14.10 -7.59
N VAL A 226 13.19 13.79 -7.95
CA VAL A 226 12.32 14.74 -8.69
C VAL A 226 11.90 15.95 -7.86
N TYR A 227 11.82 15.88 -6.52
CA TYR A 227 11.53 17.08 -5.72
C TYR A 227 12.63 18.15 -5.78
N ILE A 228 13.89 17.79 -6.05
CA ILE A 228 14.97 18.77 -6.26
C ILE A 228 14.81 19.50 -7.61
N SER A 229 14.18 18.87 -8.61
CA SER A 229 13.98 19.49 -9.93
C SER A 229 12.87 20.55 -9.94
N TYR A 230 11.79 20.37 -9.17
CA TYR A 230 10.74 21.38 -9.07
C TYR A 230 11.08 22.54 -8.12
N LEU A 231 11.92 22.32 -7.10
CA LEU A 231 12.41 23.40 -6.24
C LEU A 231 13.55 24.22 -6.88
N LYS A 232 14.35 23.64 -7.79
CA LYS A 232 15.33 24.42 -8.57
C LYS A 232 14.71 25.23 -9.70
N ALA A 233 13.60 24.78 -10.29
CA ALA A 233 12.90 25.52 -11.34
C ALA A 233 12.07 26.72 -10.82
N GLY A 234 11.82 26.79 -9.50
CA GLY A 234 11.03 27.86 -8.87
C GLY A 234 11.82 28.97 -8.17
N LEU A 235 13.17 28.90 -8.15
CA LEU A 235 14.02 29.88 -7.44
C LEU A 235 14.87 30.75 -8.37
N GLU A 236 14.77 30.61 -9.69
CA GLU A 236 15.34 31.57 -10.65
C GLU A 236 14.22 32.33 -11.36
N THR A 237 13.59 33.26 -10.65
CA THR A 237 13.00 34.49 -11.23
C THR A 237 12.36 35.31 -10.11
N LYS A 238 13.15 36.21 -9.51
CA LYS A 238 12.79 37.62 -9.29
C LYS A 238 13.89 38.33 -8.49
N TRP A 239 14.46 39.34 -9.18
CA TRP A 239 15.40 40.39 -8.77
C TRP A 239 16.87 40.01 -8.73
#